data_AF-A0AAX2M453-F1
#
_entry.id   AF-A0AAX2M453-F1
#
_cell.length_a   1.000
_cell.length_b   1.000
_cell.length_c   1.000
_cell.angle_alpha   90.00
_cell.angle_beta   90.00
_cell.angle_gamma   90.00
#
_symmetry.space_group_name_H-M   'P 1'
#
loop_
_entity.id
_entity.type
_entity.pdbx_description
1 polymer ?
#
loop_
_entity_poly.entity_id
_entity_poly.type
_entity_poly.pdbx_seq_one_letter_code
_entity_poly.pdbx_strand_id
1 'polypeptide(L)'
;MLAAGYGGDLKPQLLQRLLQAGADANRPNMENASAINAMAAGNLDAIRQLQAAGARLDNRSDGGETALHQVCSRPEAEQAQADPQAGERIRLFKAAGLSLNQQPPAANGDYIVMPLAAAVESGNRDCVKAMLAEGADAELPVFAHLTAEKAEAEGLDNPSIHQYVQNRAEELDGEMMALFRR
;
A
#
# COMPACT_ATOMS: atom_id res chain seq x y z
N MET A 1 -9.67 2.67 23.36
CA MET A 1 -9.85 2.90 21.91
C MET A 1 -8.47 2.84 21.28
N LEU A 2 -8.29 2.08 20.20
CA LEU A 2 -7.05 2.10 19.41
C LEU A 2 -7.09 3.35 18.53
N ALA A 3 -6.59 4.47 19.04
CA ALA A 3 -6.38 5.66 18.21
C ALA A 3 -4.97 5.54 17.61
N ALA A 4 -4.88 5.10 16.35
CA ALA A 4 -3.66 5.20 15.58
C ALA A 4 -3.74 6.50 14.75
N GLY A 5 -2.79 7.41 14.93
CA GLY A 5 -2.57 8.51 13.99
C GLY A 5 -1.90 7.98 12.72
N TYR A 6 -2.05 8.70 11.61
CA TYR A 6 -1.24 8.46 10.41
C TYR A 6 0.24 8.60 10.77
N GLY A 7 1.01 7.51 10.65
CA GLY A 7 2.46 7.53 10.94
C GLY A 7 3.00 6.38 11.80
N GLY A 8 2.18 5.40 12.21
CA GLY A 8 2.70 4.22 12.90
C GLY A 8 3.30 4.47 14.30
N ASP A 9 3.13 5.67 14.87
CA ASP A 9 3.73 6.08 16.15
C ASP A 9 3.26 5.29 17.37
N LEU A 10 2.17 4.53 17.24
CA LEU A 10 1.74 3.63 18.31
C LEU A 10 2.72 2.46 18.43
N LYS A 11 3.60 2.58 19.44
CA LYS A 11 4.62 1.59 19.78
C LYS A 11 4.02 0.18 19.93
N PRO A 12 4.67 -0.88 19.41
CA PRO A 12 4.17 -2.26 19.51
C PRO A 12 3.81 -2.69 20.93
N GLN A 13 4.56 -2.24 21.95
CA GLN A 13 4.29 -2.60 23.33
C GLN A 13 3.02 -1.92 23.88
N LEU A 14 2.71 -0.70 23.42
CA LEU A 14 1.47 -0.03 23.80
C LEU A 14 0.28 -0.67 23.09
N LEU A 15 0.42 -0.97 21.80
CA LEU A 15 -0.57 -1.74 21.04
C LEU A 15 -0.90 -3.06 21.74
N GLN A 16 0.12 -3.84 22.11
CA GLN A 16 -0.05 -5.11 22.81
C GLN A 16 -0.89 -4.96 24.09
N ARG A 17 -0.57 -3.96 24.94
CA ARG A 17 -1.29 -3.69 26.18
C ARG A 17 -2.74 -3.30 25.93
N LEU A 18 -3.00 -2.50 24.90
CA LEU A 18 -4.35 -2.09 24.53
C LEU A 18 -5.18 -3.29 24.06
N LEU A 19 -4.62 -4.15 23.20
CA LEU A 19 -5.27 -5.38 22.74
C LEU A 19 -5.56 -6.33 23.91
N GLN A 20 -4.59 -6.51 24.83
CA GLN A 20 -4.78 -7.32 26.05
C GLN A 20 -5.87 -6.75 26.99
N ALA A 21 -6.05 -5.43 27.00
CA ALA A 21 -7.12 -4.78 27.76
C ALA A 21 -8.49 -4.84 27.06
N GLY A 22 -8.62 -5.58 25.95
CA GLY A 22 -9.87 -5.76 25.22
C GLY A 22 -10.18 -4.65 24.22
N ALA A 23 -9.18 -3.88 23.78
CA ALA A 23 -9.38 -2.94 22.69
C ALA A 23 -9.73 -3.69 21.40
N ASP A 24 -10.78 -3.24 20.71
CA ASP A 24 -11.21 -3.79 19.43
C ASP A 24 -10.23 -3.40 18.32
N ALA A 25 -9.52 -4.40 17.78
CA ALA A 25 -8.52 -4.25 16.72
C ALA A 25 -9.10 -3.74 15.38
N ASN A 26 -10.42 -3.82 15.20
CA ASN A 26 -11.12 -3.39 13.99
C ASN A 26 -11.78 -2.02 14.12
N ARG A 27 -11.79 -1.44 15.33
CA ARG A 27 -12.39 -0.14 15.54
C ARG A 27 -11.55 0.95 14.87
N PRO A 28 -12.09 1.68 13.88
CA PRO A 28 -11.32 2.73 13.22
C PRO A 28 -11.16 3.96 14.13
N ASN A 29 -10.22 4.83 13.77
CA ASN A 29 -10.08 6.15 14.36
C ASN A 29 -11.18 7.12 13.85
N MET A 30 -11.11 8.40 14.22
CA MET A 30 -12.11 9.41 13.81
C MET A 30 -12.08 9.75 12.31
N GLU A 31 -11.02 9.35 11.61
CA GLU A 31 -10.79 9.54 10.17
C GLU A 31 -10.99 8.20 9.42
N ASN A 32 -11.77 7.30 10.03
CA ASN A 32 -12.03 5.93 9.59
C ASN A 32 -10.79 5.06 9.30
N ALA A 33 -9.59 5.51 9.66
CA ALA A 33 -8.37 4.74 9.49
C ALA A 33 -8.38 3.56 10.47
N SER A 34 -8.34 2.34 9.93
CA SER A 34 -8.14 1.14 10.73
C SER A 34 -6.71 1.09 11.28
N ALA A 35 -6.53 0.43 12.44
CA ALA A 35 -5.19 0.26 13.03
C ALA A 35 -4.20 -0.43 12.07
N ILE A 36 -4.69 -1.30 11.19
CA ILE A 36 -3.88 -1.94 10.16
C ILE A 36 -3.33 -0.93 9.15
N ASN A 37 -4.17 -0.02 8.64
CA ASN A 37 -3.72 0.98 7.66
C ASN A 37 -2.66 1.91 8.26
N ALA A 38 -2.87 2.36 9.49
CA ALA A 38 -1.92 3.24 10.18
C ALA A 38 -0.56 2.57 10.50
N MET A 39 -0.51 1.23 10.60
CA MET A 39 0.69 0.47 10.96
C MET A 39 1.40 -0.17 9.78
N ALA A 40 0.72 -0.29 8.64
CA ALA A 40 1.17 -1.07 7.49
C ALA A 40 2.50 -0.56 6.90
N ALA A 41 2.76 0.75 6.95
CA ALA A 41 3.96 1.36 6.39
C ALA A 41 5.26 0.91 7.09
N GLY A 42 5.29 0.87 8.42
CA GLY A 42 6.55 0.77 9.17
C GLY A 42 6.61 -0.25 10.30
N ASN A 43 5.51 -0.93 10.63
CA ASN A 43 5.42 -1.67 11.90
C ASN A 43 5.00 -3.13 11.71
N LEU A 44 5.93 -3.95 11.23
CA LEU A 44 5.70 -5.39 10.99
C LEU A 44 5.19 -6.12 12.25
N ASP A 45 5.79 -5.84 13.41
CA ASP A 45 5.38 -6.47 14.67
C ASP A 45 3.97 -6.04 15.09
N ALA A 46 3.58 -4.78 14.87
CA ALA A 46 2.21 -4.34 15.10
C ALA A 46 1.21 -5.05 14.17
N ILE A 47 1.56 -5.24 12.89
CA ILE A 47 0.71 -5.96 11.94
C ILE A 47 0.49 -7.40 12.42
N ARG A 48 1.55 -8.09 12.87
CA ARG A 48 1.45 -9.45 13.44
C ARG A 48 0.56 -9.49 14.68
N GLN A 49 0.69 -8.51 15.58
CA GLN A 49 -0.15 -8.42 16.78
C GLN A 49 -1.62 -8.16 16.44
N LEU A 50 -1.88 -7.25 15.50
CA LEU A 50 -3.24 -6.96 15.03
C LEU A 50 -3.86 -8.17 14.34
N GLN A 51 -3.10 -8.88 13.49
CA GLN A 51 -3.55 -10.12 12.86
C GLN A 51 -3.89 -11.19 13.92
N ALA A 52 -3.03 -11.38 14.93
CA ALA A 52 -3.28 -12.31 16.03
C ALA A 52 -4.52 -11.94 16.87
N ALA A 53 -4.85 -10.65 16.93
CA ALA A 53 -6.06 -10.14 17.58
C ALA A 53 -7.31 -10.15 16.68
N GLY A 54 -7.24 -10.73 15.47
CA GLY A 54 -8.38 -10.82 14.55
C GLY A 54 -8.69 -9.52 13.81
N ALA A 55 -7.70 -8.66 13.60
CA ALA A 55 -7.86 -7.49 12.75
C ALA A 55 -8.14 -7.91 11.29
N ARG A 56 -9.09 -7.22 10.66
CA ARG A 56 -9.37 -7.31 9.23
C ARG A 56 -8.25 -6.61 8.47
N LEU A 57 -7.54 -7.36 7.64
CA LEU A 57 -6.39 -6.86 6.90
C LEU A 57 -6.79 -6.20 5.57
N ASP A 58 -8.02 -6.42 5.11
CA ASP A 58 -8.60 -5.90 3.86
C ASP A 58 -9.33 -4.55 4.04
N ASN A 59 -9.23 -3.95 5.23
CA ASN A 59 -9.79 -2.62 5.50
C ASN A 59 -9.21 -1.56 4.56
N ARG A 60 -10.04 -0.59 4.22
CA ARG A 60 -9.68 0.54 3.35
C ARG A 60 -9.70 1.85 4.14
N SER A 61 -8.82 2.79 3.79
CA SER A 61 -8.92 4.17 4.28
C SER A 61 -10.15 4.86 3.66
N ASP A 62 -10.49 6.05 4.14
CA ASP A 62 -11.53 6.88 3.50
C ASP A 62 -11.20 7.22 2.04
N GLY A 63 -9.92 7.31 1.69
CA GLY A 63 -9.49 7.46 0.29
C GLY A 63 -9.70 6.20 -0.55
N GLY A 64 -9.99 5.05 0.08
CA GLY A 64 -10.09 3.73 -0.52
C GLY A 64 -8.80 2.93 -0.45
N GLU A 65 -7.70 3.45 0.09
CA GLU A 65 -6.40 2.78 0.08
C GLU A 65 -6.37 1.53 0.97
N THR A 66 -5.69 0.48 0.52
CA THR A 66 -5.44 -0.73 1.33
C THR A 66 -4.15 -0.62 2.13
N ALA A 67 -3.92 -1.57 3.04
CA ALA A 67 -2.64 -1.70 3.73
C ALA A 67 -1.42 -1.84 2.78
N LEU A 68 -1.58 -2.44 1.60
CA LEU A 68 -0.50 -2.52 0.61
C LEU A 68 -0.16 -1.15 0.00
N HIS A 69 -1.15 -0.27 -0.17
CA HIS A 69 -0.90 1.12 -0.58
C HIS A 69 -0.06 1.82 0.49
N GLN A 70 -0.40 1.64 1.77
CA GLN A 70 0.36 2.25 2.87
C GLN A 70 1.81 1.73 2.96
N VAL A 71 2.06 0.45 2.64
CA VAL A 71 3.43 -0.10 2.55
C VAL A 71 4.23 0.56 1.42
N CYS A 72 3.58 0.81 0.29
CA CYS A 72 4.23 1.36 -0.91
C CYS A 72 4.31 2.89 -0.94
N SER A 73 3.35 3.59 -0.37
CA SER A 73 3.27 5.06 -0.23
C SER A 73 3.78 5.48 1.14
N ARG A 74 5.07 5.23 1.42
CA ARG A 74 5.69 5.68 2.67
C ARG A 74 5.70 7.20 2.76
N PRO A 75 5.65 7.78 3.98
CA PRO A 75 5.82 9.22 4.16
C PRO A 75 7.10 9.72 3.49
N GLU A 76 7.09 10.92 2.92
CA GLU A 76 8.24 11.49 2.18
C GLU A 76 9.56 11.42 2.98
N ALA A 77 9.49 11.67 4.30
CA ALA A 77 10.64 11.60 5.20
C ALA A 77 11.31 10.20 5.27
N GLU A 78 10.57 9.17 4.88
CA GLU A 78 10.96 7.77 4.93
C GLU A 78 11.23 7.15 3.55
N GLN A 79 10.78 7.77 2.45
CA GLN A 79 10.92 7.23 1.09
C GLN A 79 12.37 6.97 0.68
N ALA A 80 13.30 7.84 1.12
CA ALA A 80 14.72 7.69 0.85
C ALA A 80 15.42 6.65 1.74
N GLN A 81 14.75 6.14 2.78
CA GLN A 81 15.32 5.19 3.72
C GLN A 81 15.02 3.76 3.26
N ALA A 82 16.03 2.89 3.28
CA ALA A 82 15.83 1.48 2.97
C ALA A 82 14.78 0.84 3.90
N ASP A 83 13.94 0.00 3.31
CA ASP A 83 12.89 -0.73 4.00
C ASP A 83 13.11 -2.25 3.90
N PRO A 84 13.98 -2.81 4.74
CA PRO A 84 14.30 -4.24 4.67
C PRO A 84 13.08 -5.13 4.99
N GLN A 85 12.01 -4.57 5.56
CA GLN A 85 10.85 -5.31 6.02
C GLN A 85 9.65 -5.19 5.05
N ALA A 86 9.72 -4.37 4.01
CA ALA A 86 8.64 -4.19 3.02
C ALA A 86 8.19 -5.53 2.44
N GLY A 87 9.15 -6.37 2.00
CA GLY A 87 8.83 -7.69 1.43
C GLY A 87 8.16 -8.63 2.41
N GLU A 88 8.49 -8.57 3.70
CA GLU A 88 7.81 -9.39 4.70
C GLU A 88 6.38 -8.90 4.97
N ARG A 89 6.17 -7.58 5.04
CA ARG A 89 4.82 -7.01 5.17
C ARG A 89 3.94 -7.35 3.96
N ILE A 90 4.47 -7.26 2.75
CA ILE A 90 3.75 -7.65 1.52
C ILE A 90 3.37 -9.13 1.54
N ARG A 91 4.30 -10.02 1.91
CA ARG A 91 4.01 -11.46 2.04
C ARG A 91 2.92 -11.75 3.06
N LEU A 92 2.94 -11.06 4.19
CA LEU A 92 1.93 -11.21 5.23
C LEU A 92 0.53 -10.84 4.69
N PHE A 93 0.40 -9.68 4.04
CA PHE A 93 -0.86 -9.25 3.45
C PHE A 93 -1.34 -10.18 2.33
N LYS A 94 -0.43 -10.60 1.43
CA LYS A 94 -0.73 -11.58 0.38
C LYS A 94 -1.20 -12.92 0.96
N ALA A 95 -0.52 -13.44 1.99
CA ALA A 95 -0.91 -14.68 2.67
C ALA A 95 -2.27 -14.57 3.36
N ALA A 96 -2.68 -13.36 3.73
CA ALA A 96 -4.02 -13.06 4.23
C ALA A 96 -5.08 -12.91 3.12
N GLY A 97 -4.72 -13.14 1.85
CA GLY A 97 -5.63 -13.11 0.72
C GLY A 97 -5.81 -11.75 0.05
N LEU A 98 -5.03 -10.72 0.44
CA LEU A 98 -5.05 -9.45 -0.26
C LEU A 98 -4.41 -9.62 -1.65
N SER A 99 -5.09 -9.13 -2.69
CA SER A 99 -4.52 -9.14 -4.03
C SER A 99 -3.49 -8.01 -4.16
N LEU A 100 -2.32 -8.34 -4.73
CA LEU A 100 -1.27 -7.36 -5.02
C LEU A 100 -1.66 -6.39 -6.14
N ASN A 101 -2.56 -6.85 -7.01
CA ASN A 101 -3.11 -6.12 -8.14
C ASN A 101 -4.45 -5.47 -7.77
N GLN A 102 -4.79 -5.46 -6.47
CA GLN A 102 -6.08 -4.96 -6.02
C GLN A 102 -6.08 -3.45 -6.02
N GLN A 103 -7.11 -2.90 -6.65
CA GLN A 103 -7.45 -1.50 -6.56
C GLN A 103 -8.87 -1.39 -6.01
N PRO A 104 -9.05 -0.81 -4.83
CA PRO A 104 -10.37 -0.45 -4.34
C PRO A 104 -11.02 0.63 -5.21
N PRO A 105 -12.34 0.59 -5.47
CA PRO A 105 -13.05 1.79 -5.88
C PRO A 105 -12.79 2.90 -4.86
N ALA A 106 -12.39 4.08 -5.33
CA ALA A 106 -12.26 5.23 -4.44
C ALA A 106 -13.63 5.57 -3.84
N ALA A 107 -13.63 6.00 -2.58
CA ALA A 107 -14.87 6.34 -1.89
C ALA A 107 -15.52 7.63 -2.46
N ASN A 108 -14.74 8.47 -3.14
CA ASN A 108 -15.12 9.86 -3.46
C ASN A 108 -15.14 10.17 -4.97
N GLY A 109 -14.97 9.16 -5.84
CA GLY A 109 -14.88 9.35 -7.29
C GLY A 109 -13.48 9.69 -7.82
N ASP A 110 -12.49 9.83 -6.94
CA ASP A 110 -11.07 9.96 -7.31
C ASP A 110 -10.51 8.64 -7.87
N TYR A 111 -9.36 8.70 -8.53
CA TYR A 111 -8.66 7.52 -9.01
C TYR A 111 -7.47 7.22 -8.10
N ILE A 112 -7.47 6.05 -7.47
CA ILE A 112 -6.29 5.54 -6.74
C ILE A 112 -5.52 4.68 -7.72
N VAL A 113 -4.19 4.87 -7.82
CA VAL A 113 -3.31 4.00 -8.60
C VAL A 113 -3.07 2.66 -7.89
N MET A 114 -2.59 1.64 -8.59
CA MET A 114 -2.35 0.33 -7.98
C MET A 114 -1.23 0.44 -6.94
N PRO A 115 -1.16 -0.44 -5.92
CA PRO A 115 -0.07 -0.40 -4.94
C PRO A 115 1.33 -0.37 -5.56
N LEU A 116 1.54 -1.15 -6.64
CA LEU A 116 2.82 -1.16 -7.37
C LEU A 116 3.08 0.18 -8.09
N ALA A 117 2.06 0.83 -8.66
CA ALA A 117 2.20 2.15 -9.27
C ALA A 117 2.47 3.24 -8.23
N ALA A 118 1.79 3.18 -7.08
CA ALA A 118 2.04 4.08 -5.96
C ALA A 118 3.49 3.98 -5.44
N ALA A 119 4.06 2.76 -5.44
CA ALA A 119 5.46 2.56 -5.10
C ALA A 119 6.43 3.21 -6.08
N VAL A 120 6.09 3.22 -7.38
CA VAL A 120 6.88 3.91 -8.41
C VAL A 120 6.82 5.42 -8.21
N GLU A 121 5.62 5.96 -7.99
CA GLU A 121 5.40 7.39 -7.74
C GLU A 121 6.13 7.90 -6.49
N SER A 122 6.15 7.08 -5.44
CA SER A 122 6.85 7.39 -4.19
C SER A 122 8.36 7.11 -4.23
N GLY A 123 8.89 6.57 -5.33
CA GLY A 123 10.28 6.15 -5.45
C GLY A 123 10.68 5.00 -4.50
N ASN A 124 9.72 4.26 -3.96
CA ASN A 124 9.93 3.19 -2.99
C ASN A 124 10.42 1.90 -3.67
N ARG A 125 11.72 1.87 -4.02
CA ARG A 125 12.37 0.75 -4.71
C ARG A 125 12.22 -0.58 -4.00
N ASP A 126 12.21 -0.58 -2.67
CA ASP A 126 12.08 -1.81 -1.87
C ASP A 126 10.66 -2.39 -1.95
N CYS A 127 9.62 -1.54 -1.94
CA CYS A 127 8.25 -2.01 -2.21
C CYS A 127 8.12 -2.54 -3.64
N VAL A 128 8.67 -1.85 -4.65
CA VAL A 128 8.61 -2.32 -6.05
C VAL A 128 9.30 -3.67 -6.20
N LYS A 129 10.55 -3.81 -5.70
CA LYS A 129 11.30 -5.07 -5.71
C LYS A 129 10.48 -6.20 -5.10
N ALA A 130 9.90 -5.96 -3.93
CA ALA A 130 9.13 -6.96 -3.21
C ALA A 130 7.82 -7.33 -3.91
N MET A 131 7.07 -6.34 -4.40
CA MET A 131 5.81 -6.57 -5.12
C MET A 131 6.04 -7.41 -6.39
N LEU A 132 7.04 -7.05 -7.21
CA LEU A 132 7.40 -7.82 -8.41
C LEU A 132 7.88 -9.23 -8.06
N ALA A 133 8.69 -9.39 -7.01
CA ALA A 133 9.14 -10.70 -6.55
C ALA A 133 7.99 -11.59 -6.06
N GLU A 134 6.92 -10.97 -5.52
CA GLU A 134 5.71 -11.67 -5.09
C GLU A 134 4.68 -11.84 -6.21
N GLY A 135 4.99 -11.43 -7.44
CA GLY A 135 4.15 -11.65 -8.61
C GLY A 135 3.07 -10.59 -8.85
N ALA A 136 3.26 -9.36 -8.36
CA ALA A 136 2.47 -8.22 -8.81
C ALA A 136 2.66 -8.03 -10.32
N ASP A 137 1.56 -7.73 -11.02
CA ASP A 137 1.54 -7.64 -12.47
C ASP A 137 1.78 -6.19 -12.93
N ALA A 138 2.95 -5.96 -13.54
CA ALA A 138 3.34 -4.64 -14.06
C ALA A 138 2.69 -4.32 -15.42
N GLU A 139 2.06 -5.31 -16.07
CA GLU A 139 1.39 -5.12 -17.36
C GLU A 139 -0.06 -4.64 -17.20
N LEU A 140 -0.59 -4.64 -15.97
CA LEU A 140 -1.89 -4.04 -15.68
C LEU A 140 -1.80 -2.50 -15.70
N PRO A 141 -2.91 -1.82 -16.09
CA PRO A 141 -2.95 -0.36 -16.17
C PRO A 141 -2.88 0.28 -14.79
N VAL A 142 -2.26 1.45 -14.67
CA VAL A 142 -2.10 2.18 -13.39
C VAL A 142 -3.44 2.35 -12.65
N PHE A 143 -4.55 2.49 -13.39
CA PHE A 143 -5.93 2.41 -12.91
C PHE A 143 -6.62 1.15 -13.43
N ALA A 144 -6.47 0.02 -12.73
CA ALA A 144 -7.04 -1.29 -13.08
C ALA A 144 -8.58 -1.31 -13.25
N HIS A 145 -9.30 -0.47 -12.52
CA HIS A 145 -10.77 -0.40 -12.58
C HIS A 145 -11.31 0.54 -13.68
N LEU A 146 -10.44 1.36 -14.28
CA LEU A 146 -10.80 2.29 -15.34
C LEU A 146 -10.74 1.56 -16.68
N THR A 147 -11.91 1.30 -17.28
CA THR A 147 -11.95 0.71 -18.62
C THR A 147 -11.30 1.64 -19.64
N ALA A 148 -10.77 1.07 -20.74
CA ALA A 148 -10.18 1.87 -21.82
C ALA A 148 -11.18 2.91 -22.36
N GLU A 149 -12.45 2.53 -22.51
CA GLU A 149 -13.53 3.43 -22.96
C GLU A 149 -13.74 4.61 -21.99
N LYS A 150 -13.73 4.35 -20.66
CA LYS A 150 -13.92 5.41 -19.67
C LYS A 150 -12.67 6.31 -19.57
N ALA A 151 -11.48 5.73 -19.65
CA ALA A 151 -10.24 6.49 -19.72
C ALA A 151 -10.23 7.44 -20.92
N GLU A 152 -10.59 6.92 -22.11
CA GLU A 152 -10.66 7.71 -23.35
C GLU A 152 -11.71 8.83 -23.25
N ALA A 153 -12.90 8.54 -22.72
CA ALA A 153 -13.97 9.52 -22.54
C ALA A 153 -13.57 10.67 -21.60
N GLU A 154 -12.70 10.40 -20.62
CA GLU A 154 -12.19 11.39 -19.66
C GLU A 154 -10.85 12.00 -20.09
N GLY A 155 -10.29 11.60 -21.24
CA GLY A 155 -8.99 12.07 -21.73
C GLY A 155 -7.82 11.65 -20.85
N LEU A 156 -7.96 10.56 -20.09
CA LEU A 156 -6.95 10.04 -19.18
C LEU A 156 -6.05 9.04 -19.91
N ASP A 157 -4.73 9.24 -19.82
CA ASP A 157 -3.77 8.19 -20.17
C ASP A 157 -3.75 7.16 -19.05
N ASN A 158 -3.99 5.89 -19.39
CA ASN A 158 -4.01 4.77 -18.42
C ASN A 158 -3.05 3.67 -18.87
N PRO A 159 -1.73 3.96 -18.93
CA PRO A 159 -0.73 3.01 -19.41
C PRO A 159 -0.59 1.84 -18.42
N SER A 160 0.00 0.72 -18.87
CA SER A 160 0.50 -0.30 -17.95
C SER A 160 1.51 0.31 -16.98
N ILE A 161 1.69 -0.25 -15.78
CA ILE A 161 2.71 0.23 -14.85
C ILE A 161 4.10 0.18 -15.49
N HIS A 162 4.37 -0.84 -16.30
CA HIS A 162 5.60 -0.93 -17.07
C HIS A 162 5.74 0.26 -18.04
N GLN A 163 4.72 0.54 -18.85
CA GLN A 163 4.76 1.67 -19.78
C GLN A 163 4.83 3.01 -19.03
N TYR A 164 4.16 3.13 -17.88
CA TYR A 164 4.23 4.28 -17.00
C TYR A 164 5.67 4.58 -16.55
N VAL A 165 6.42 3.54 -16.14
CA VAL A 165 7.84 3.64 -15.81
C VAL A 165 8.67 4.05 -17.02
N GLN A 166 8.43 3.44 -18.18
CA GLN A 166 9.15 3.77 -19.42
C GLN A 166 8.93 5.23 -19.86
N ASN A 167 7.70 5.73 -19.75
CA ASN A 167 7.33 7.11 -20.11
C ASN A 167 8.02 8.15 -19.21
N ARG A 168 8.46 7.75 -18.02
CA ARG A 168 9.12 8.60 -17.01
C ARG A 168 10.61 8.30 -16.87
N ALA A 169 11.23 7.72 -17.91
CA ALA A 169 12.64 7.32 -17.88
C ALA A 169 13.63 8.46 -17.58
N GLU A 170 13.26 9.72 -17.84
CA GLU A 170 14.07 10.89 -17.53
C GLU A 170 13.92 11.38 -16.07
N GLU A 171 12.83 10.99 -15.40
CA GLU A 171 12.50 11.40 -14.03
C GLU A 171 12.88 10.35 -12.99
N LEU A 172 12.77 9.08 -13.36
CA LEU A 172 13.06 7.95 -12.49
C LEU A 172 14.54 7.59 -12.52
N ASP A 173 15.10 7.23 -11.38
CA ASP A 173 16.48 6.81 -11.30
C ASP A 173 16.73 5.45 -12.01
N GLY A 174 17.99 5.21 -12.37
CA GLY A 174 18.36 4.01 -13.13
C GLY A 174 18.17 2.69 -12.40
N GLU A 175 18.13 2.68 -11.06
CA GLU A 175 17.83 1.47 -10.28
C GLU A 175 16.35 1.14 -10.34
N MET A 176 15.48 2.15 -10.23
CA MET A 176 14.04 2.03 -10.37
C MET A 176 13.70 1.45 -11.76
N MET A 177 14.27 2.05 -12.81
CA MET A 177 14.12 1.58 -14.19
C MET A 177 14.61 0.13 -14.38
N ALA A 178 15.67 -0.27 -13.68
CA ALA A 178 16.22 -1.63 -13.78
C ALA A 178 15.25 -2.73 -13.34
N LEU A 179 14.32 -2.40 -12.45
CA LEU A 179 13.38 -3.37 -11.90
C LEU A 179 12.32 -3.81 -12.92
N PHE A 180 12.11 -3.05 -13.99
CA PHE A 180 11.12 -3.33 -15.03
C PHE A 180 11.72 -3.84 -16.34
N ARG A 181 13.04 -4.11 -16.41
CA ARG A 181 13.72 -4.55 -17.65
C ARG A 181 13.50 -6.02 -18.04
N ARG A 182 12.32 -6.60 -17.83
CA ARG A 182 12.02 -8.00 -18.20
C ARG A 182 11.03 -8.10 -19.34
#